data_AF-A0A2E6JGA9-F1
#
_entry.id   AF-A0A2E6JGA9-F1
#
_cell.length_a   1.000
_cell.length_b   1.000
_cell.length_c   1.000
_cell.angle_alpha   90.00
_cell.angle_beta   90.00
_cell.angle_gamma   90.00
#
_symmetry.space_group_name_H-M   'P 1'
#
loop_
_entity.id
_entity.type
_entity.pdbx_description
1 polymer ?
#
loop_
_entity_poly.entity_id
_entity_poly.type
_entity_poly.pdbx_seq_one_letter_code
_entity_poly.pdbx_strand_id
1 'polypeptide(L)'
;MTIAYVFKTSMASTFQLSTMILPQLEKNNHGVKVAGMFFFDDNILCLQKNNPVGERLSEVAKENNILLMVCDQCAVRRELAEGTFEQCGSGEVKPKGLVDGVVAGCFPQLYEALGSSPPDQVITL
;
A
#
# COMPACT_ATOMS: atom_id res chain seq x y z
N MET A 1 0.79 3.93 19.59
CA MET A 1 1.26 4.75 18.46
C MET A 1 0.79 4.10 17.17
N THR A 2 0.24 4.90 16.28
CA THR A 2 -0.27 4.51 14.96
C THR A 2 0.56 5.19 13.89
N ILE A 3 1.00 4.43 12.89
CA ILE A 3 1.87 4.93 11.82
C ILE A 3 1.30 4.65 10.43
N ALA A 4 1.78 5.37 9.43
CA ALA A 4 1.57 5.03 8.02
C ALA A 4 2.91 4.92 7.29
N TYR A 5 3.05 3.92 6.41
CA TYR A 5 4.25 3.72 5.61
C TYR A 5 4.08 4.27 4.20
N VAL A 6 5.13 4.92 3.69
CA VAL A 6 5.24 5.36 2.29
C VAL A 6 6.45 4.69 1.66
N PHE A 7 6.22 3.73 0.75
CA PHE A 7 7.27 2.98 0.06
C PHE A 7 7.70 3.74 -1.20
N LYS A 8 8.77 4.54 -1.09
CA LYS A 8 9.24 5.43 -2.16
C LYS A 8 10.66 5.16 -2.62
N THR A 9 11.52 4.60 -1.77
CA THR A 9 12.88 4.22 -2.19
C THR A 9 12.87 2.90 -2.96
N SER A 10 13.91 2.70 -3.76
CA SER A 10 14.12 1.46 -4.48
C SER A 10 14.23 0.28 -3.51
N MET A 11 13.53 -0.82 -3.82
CA MET A 11 13.53 -2.06 -3.05
C MET A 11 12.89 -1.99 -1.67
N ALA A 12 12.20 -0.91 -1.32
CA ALA A 12 11.50 -0.81 -0.03
C ALA A 12 10.47 -1.95 0.16
N SER A 13 9.77 -2.36 -0.90
CA SER A 13 8.79 -3.45 -0.82
C SER A 13 9.40 -4.85 -0.84
N THR A 14 10.57 -5.04 -1.45
CA THR A 14 11.24 -6.35 -1.54
C THR A 14 12.23 -6.58 -0.41
N PHE A 15 12.74 -5.54 0.25
CA PHE A 15 13.66 -5.65 1.37
C PHE A 15 12.99 -5.32 2.71
N GLN A 16 12.78 -4.04 3.04
CA GLN A 16 12.25 -3.62 4.35
C GLN A 16 10.87 -4.22 4.62
N LEU A 17 9.96 -4.17 3.64
CA LEU A 17 8.63 -4.77 3.81
C LEU A 17 8.70 -6.29 3.91
N SER A 18 9.26 -6.96 2.89
CA SER A 18 9.14 -8.41 2.77
C SER A 18 9.93 -9.19 3.83
N THR A 19 11.10 -8.68 4.23
CA THR A 19 12.03 -9.39 5.11
C THR A 19 11.98 -8.92 6.57
N MET A 20 11.40 -7.75 6.84
CA MET A 20 11.35 -7.17 8.19
C MET A 20 9.92 -6.89 8.66
N ILE A 21 9.19 -5.98 7.99
CA ILE A 21 7.90 -5.48 8.47
C ILE A 21 6.83 -6.57 8.41
N LEU A 22 6.66 -7.22 7.25
CA LEU A 22 5.61 -8.23 7.07
C LEU A 22 5.78 -9.41 8.05
N PRO A 23 6.97 -10.03 8.21
CA PRO A 23 7.16 -11.06 9.23
C PRO A 23 6.87 -10.63 10.67
N GLN A 24 7.08 -9.34 10.98
CA GLN A 24 6.76 -8.80 12.32
C GLN A 24 5.26 -8.61 12.52
N LEU A 25 4.54 -8.18 11.48
CA LEU A 25 3.08 -8.06 11.51
C LEU A 25 2.43 -9.44 11.65
N GLU A 26 2.87 -10.44 10.88
CA GLU A 26 2.38 -11.82 10.96
C GLU A 26 2.59 -12.44 12.35
N LYS A 27 3.71 -12.12 13.00
CA LYS A 27 4.04 -12.61 14.35
C LYS A 27 3.45 -11.73 15.47
N ASN A 28 2.68 -10.70 15.12
CA ASN A 28 2.12 -9.75 16.07
C ASN A 28 3.17 -9.10 17.00
N ASN A 29 4.39 -8.86 16.51
CA ASN A 29 5.49 -8.32 17.30
C ASN A 29 6.11 -7.04 16.72
N HIS A 30 5.43 -6.39 15.77
CA HIS A 30 5.86 -5.12 15.18
C HIS A 30 5.88 -3.95 16.19
N GLY A 31 5.05 -4.01 17.24
CA GLY A 31 5.07 -3.08 18.37
C GLY A 31 4.32 -1.76 18.17
N VAL A 32 3.84 -1.47 16.96
CA VAL A 32 3.01 -0.30 16.64
C VAL A 32 1.85 -0.69 15.74
N LYS A 33 0.78 0.10 15.74
CA LYS A 33 -0.36 -0.09 14.83
C LYS A 33 -0.03 0.55 13.49
N VAL A 34 -0.22 -0.17 12.39
CA VAL A 34 -0.09 0.38 11.04
C VAL A 34 -1.49 0.76 10.54
N ALA A 35 -1.71 2.02 10.20
CA ALA A 35 -2.97 2.51 9.64
C ALA A 35 -3.06 2.30 8.12
N GLY A 36 -1.92 2.42 7.43
CA GLY A 36 -1.88 2.27 5.99
C GLY A 36 -0.47 2.18 5.42
N MET A 37 -0.42 1.71 4.19
CA MET A 37 0.78 1.50 3.39
C MET A 37 0.53 2.05 1.98
N PHE A 38 1.33 3.02 1.56
CA PHE A 38 1.22 3.65 0.25
C PHE A 38 2.45 3.38 -0.61
N PHE A 39 2.24 2.81 -1.80
CA PHE A 39 3.30 2.28 -2.65
C PHE A 39 3.50 3.12 -3.91
N PHE A 40 4.76 3.45 -4.21
CA PHE A 40 5.17 4.19 -5.39
C PHE A 40 6.10 3.38 -6.30
N ASP A 41 6.17 3.80 -7.56
CA ASP A 41 7.07 3.25 -8.58
C ASP A 41 6.99 1.72 -8.66
N ASP A 42 8.13 1.03 -8.65
CA ASP A 42 8.19 -0.43 -8.74
C ASP A 42 7.83 -1.12 -7.42
N ASN A 43 7.69 -0.38 -6.31
CA ASN A 43 7.29 -1.00 -5.05
C ASN A 43 5.88 -1.59 -5.14
N ILE A 44 5.04 -1.12 -6.08
CA ILE A 44 3.68 -1.65 -6.30
C ILE A 44 3.68 -3.09 -6.85
N LEU A 45 4.79 -3.54 -7.46
CA LEU A 45 4.85 -4.86 -8.11
C LEU A 45 4.73 -6.01 -7.10
N CYS A 46 5.07 -5.78 -5.82
CA CYS A 46 4.87 -6.79 -4.79
C CYS A 46 3.39 -7.10 -4.52
N LEU A 47 2.48 -6.20 -4.92
CA LEU A 47 1.03 -6.33 -4.71
C LEU A 47 0.31 -6.98 -5.88
N GLN A 48 1.04 -7.44 -6.91
CA GLN A 48 0.43 -8.19 -8.01
C GLN A 48 -0.22 -9.47 -7.51
N LYS A 49 -1.35 -9.84 -8.13
CA LYS A 49 -2.03 -11.11 -7.84
C LYS A 49 -1.06 -12.28 -8.04
N ASN A 50 -1.10 -13.25 -7.13
CA ASN A 50 -0.20 -14.39 -7.03
C ASN A 50 1.25 -14.04 -6.63
N ASN A 51 1.56 -12.79 -6.26
CA ASN A 51 2.86 -12.47 -5.67
C ASN A 51 2.90 -12.96 -4.21
N PRO A 52 3.85 -13.82 -3.81
CA PRO A 52 3.89 -14.35 -2.45
C PRO A 52 3.92 -13.30 -1.34
N VAL A 53 4.56 -12.14 -1.58
CA VAL A 53 4.60 -11.04 -0.60
C VAL A 53 3.25 -10.34 -0.53
N GLY A 54 2.64 -10.08 -1.68
CA GLY A 54 1.34 -9.43 -1.79
C GLY A 54 0.22 -10.24 -1.14
N GLU A 55 0.17 -11.55 -1.40
CA GLU A 55 -0.89 -12.42 -0.84
C GLU A 55 -0.84 -12.43 0.69
N ARG A 56 0.37 -12.61 1.26
CA ARG A 56 0.59 -12.56 2.71
C ARG A 56 0.24 -11.20 3.30
N LEU A 57 0.62 -10.12 2.63
CA LEU A 57 0.32 -8.77 3.09
C LEU A 57 -1.18 -8.46 3.05
N SER A 58 -1.90 -8.95 2.03
CA SER A 58 -3.35 -8.80 1.90
C SER A 58 -4.09 -9.43 3.09
N GLU A 59 -3.70 -10.65 3.49
CA GLU A 59 -4.27 -11.34 4.65
C GLU A 59 -4.06 -10.54 5.94
N VAL A 60 -2.82 -10.14 6.21
CA VAL A 60 -2.45 -9.34 7.39
C VAL A 60 -3.18 -8.00 7.40
N ALA A 61 -3.30 -7.34 6.25
CA ALA A 61 -3.97 -6.06 6.11
C ALA A 61 -5.46 -6.16 6.40
N LYS A 62 -6.11 -7.24 5.94
CA LYS A 62 -7.52 -7.51 6.22
C LYS A 62 -7.77 -7.75 7.71
N GLU A 63 -6.91 -8.52 8.37
CA GLU A 63 -7.03 -8.81 9.80
C GLU A 63 -6.82 -7.58 10.69
N ASN A 64 -5.89 -6.71 10.29
CA ASN A 64 -5.48 -5.54 11.09
C ASN A 64 -6.12 -4.23 10.63
N ASN A 65 -7.01 -4.28 9.64
CA ASN A 65 -7.65 -3.12 9.01
C ASN A 65 -6.61 -2.08 8.52
N ILE A 66 -5.60 -2.56 7.79
CA ILE A 66 -4.54 -1.73 7.19
C ILE A 66 -4.96 -1.35 5.78
N LEU A 67 -4.92 -0.05 5.47
CA LEU A 67 -5.10 0.44 4.10
C LEU A 67 -3.91 0.03 3.22
N LEU A 68 -4.15 -0.70 2.12
CA LEU A 68 -3.14 -0.93 1.09
C LEU A 68 -3.48 -0.07 -0.14
N MET A 69 -2.61 0.88 -0.47
CA MET A 69 -2.83 1.81 -1.57
C MET A 69 -1.65 1.83 -2.54
N VAL A 70 -1.93 1.79 -3.84
CA VAL A 70 -0.93 2.05 -4.91
C VAL A 70 -1.15 3.42 -5.52
N CYS A 71 -0.08 4.09 -5.92
CA CYS A 71 -0.17 5.34 -6.66
C CYS A 71 -0.86 5.12 -8.01
N ASP A 72 -1.92 5.89 -8.29
CA ASP A 72 -2.71 5.85 -9.53
C ASP A 72 -1.83 5.80 -10.79
N GLN A 73 -0.97 6.80 -10.96
CA GLN A 73 -0.12 6.87 -12.16
C GLN A 73 0.91 5.75 -12.20
N CYS A 74 1.45 5.31 -11.06
CA CYS A 74 2.40 4.21 -11.05
C CYS A 74 1.73 2.90 -11.49
N ALA A 75 0.47 2.68 -11.08
CA ALA A 75 -0.34 1.53 -11.44
C ALA A 75 -0.75 1.57 -12.92
N VAL A 76 -1.27 2.69 -13.42
CA VAL A 76 -1.62 2.86 -14.85
C VAL A 76 -0.40 2.64 -15.74
N ARG A 77 0.78 3.20 -15.39
CA ARG A 77 2.03 3.02 -16.17
C ARG A 77 2.50 1.56 -16.26
N ARG A 78 2.08 0.70 -15.33
CA ARG A 78 2.51 -0.70 -15.21
C ARG A 78 1.39 -1.68 -15.55
N GLU A 79 0.29 -1.20 -16.12
CA GLU A 79 -0.88 -2.02 -16.48
C GLU A 79 -1.54 -2.70 -15.26
N LEU A 80 -1.39 -2.11 -14.07
CA LEU A 80 -1.95 -2.57 -12.80
C LEU A 80 -3.20 -1.77 -12.37
N ALA A 81 -3.72 -0.93 -13.26
CA ALA A 81 -4.97 -0.23 -13.05
C ALA A 81 -5.68 0.04 -14.38
N GLU A 82 -7.00 0.19 -14.29
CA GLU A 82 -7.86 0.72 -15.35
C GLU A 82 -8.09 2.21 -15.09
N GLY A 83 -7.70 3.05 -16.05
CA GLY A 83 -7.78 4.50 -15.96
C GLY A 83 -6.79 5.18 -16.90
N THR A 84 -6.77 6.51 -16.85
CA THR A 84 -5.91 7.38 -17.65
C THR A 84 -5.03 8.26 -16.76
N PHE A 85 -3.99 8.88 -17.32
CA PHE A 85 -3.09 9.72 -16.52
C PHE A 85 -3.76 11.01 -16.03
N GLU A 86 -4.77 11.47 -16.76
CA GLU A 86 -5.58 12.65 -16.47
C GLU A 86 -6.49 12.42 -15.25
N GLN A 87 -6.80 11.16 -14.92
CA GLN A 87 -7.62 10.78 -13.77
C GLN A 87 -6.83 10.68 -12.46
N CYS A 88 -5.53 11.00 -12.44
CA CYS A 88 -4.72 10.98 -11.22
C CYS A 88 -5.34 11.84 -10.12
N GLY A 89 -5.63 11.24 -8.96
CA GLY A 89 -6.22 11.94 -7.81
C GLY A 89 -7.71 12.25 -7.91
N SER A 90 -8.38 11.83 -8.99
CA SER A 90 -9.85 11.89 -9.11
C SER A 90 -10.55 10.84 -8.23
N GLY A 91 -9.85 9.75 -7.88
CA GLY A 91 -10.44 8.57 -7.25
C GLY A 91 -11.18 7.64 -8.22
N GLU A 92 -11.11 7.91 -9.54
CA GLU A 92 -11.78 7.09 -10.56
C GLU A 92 -10.94 5.91 -11.05
N VAL A 93 -9.62 5.95 -10.83
CA VAL A 93 -8.68 4.90 -11.25
C VAL A 93 -8.96 3.63 -10.44
N LYS A 94 -9.13 2.49 -11.13
CA LYS A 94 -9.45 1.21 -10.48
C LYS A 94 -8.27 0.26 -10.53
N PRO A 95 -7.87 -0.36 -9.41
CA PRO A 95 -6.79 -1.35 -9.41
C PRO A 95 -7.18 -2.58 -10.25
N LYS A 96 -6.21 -3.15 -10.96
CA LYS A 96 -6.37 -4.34 -11.79
C LYS A 96 -5.19 -5.28 -11.62
N GLY A 97 -5.47 -6.57 -11.45
CA GLY A 97 -4.41 -7.58 -11.33
C GLY A 97 -3.59 -7.47 -10.05
N LEU A 98 -4.12 -6.79 -9.02
CA LEU A 98 -3.55 -6.69 -7.69
C LEU A 98 -4.24 -7.67 -6.73
N VAL A 99 -3.62 -7.93 -5.58
CA VAL A 99 -4.19 -8.71 -4.49
C VAL A 99 -5.41 -8.01 -3.87
N ASP A 100 -6.25 -8.78 -3.19
CA ASP A 100 -7.49 -8.29 -2.59
C ASP A 100 -7.21 -7.14 -1.59
N GLY A 101 -8.15 -6.19 -1.50
CA GLY A 101 -8.07 -5.07 -0.56
C GLY A 101 -7.13 -3.92 -0.98
N VAL A 102 -6.37 -4.07 -2.06
CA VAL A 102 -5.56 -2.98 -2.62
C VAL A 102 -6.45 -2.00 -3.37
N VAL A 103 -6.26 -0.70 -3.10
CA VAL A 103 -6.91 0.40 -3.82
C VAL A 103 -5.88 1.19 -4.63
N ALA A 104 -6.31 1.77 -5.76
CA ALA A 104 -5.55 2.79 -6.45
C ALA A 104 -5.97 4.17 -5.91
N GLY A 105 -5.00 5.03 -5.60
CA GLY A 105 -5.28 6.40 -5.21
C GLY A 105 -4.09 7.34 -5.32
N CYS A 106 -4.35 8.60 -5.03
CA CYS A 106 -3.35 9.63 -4.84
C CYS A 106 -3.45 10.21 -3.42
N PHE A 107 -2.69 11.27 -3.14
CA PHE A 107 -2.67 11.91 -1.82
C PHE A 107 -4.05 12.34 -1.29
N PRO A 108 -4.98 12.91 -2.09
CA PRO A 108 -6.32 13.24 -1.60
C PRO A 108 -7.07 12.01 -1.05
N GLN A 109 -7.02 10.89 -1.75
CA GLN A 109 -7.64 9.63 -1.32
C GLN A 109 -6.96 9.06 -0.08
N LEU A 110 -5.64 9.21 0.02
CA LEU A 110 -4.91 8.82 1.24
C LEU A 110 -5.39 9.64 2.45
N TYR A 111 -5.53 10.96 2.29
CA TYR A 111 -5.99 11.84 3.37
C TYR A 111 -7.45 11.59 3.74
N GLU A 112 -8.31 11.30 2.76
CA GLU A 112 -9.69 10.90 3.02
C GLU A 112 -9.75 9.58 3.80
N ALA A 113 -9.00 8.57 3.36
CA ALA A 113 -9.00 7.25 3.98
C ALA A 113 -8.43 7.25 5.40
N LEU A 114 -7.40 8.07 5.67
CA LEU A 114 -6.75 8.16 6.99
C LEU A 114 -7.29 9.30 7.86
N GLY A 115 -8.12 10.19 7.31
CA GLY A 115 -8.51 11.44 7.98
C GLY A 115 -9.39 11.25 9.22
N SER A 116 -10.17 10.16 9.28
CA SER A 116 -10.98 9.82 10.45
C SER A 116 -10.16 9.33 11.65
N SER A 117 -8.95 8.81 11.40
CA SER A 117 -8.02 8.30 12.40
C SER A 117 -6.59 8.55 11.92
N PRO A 118 -6.11 9.82 11.96
CA PRO A 118 -4.81 10.18 11.42
C PRO A 118 -3.68 9.43 12.15
N PRO A 119 -2.61 9.02 11.45
CA PRO A 119 -1.46 8.41 12.09
C PRO A 119 -0.68 9.45 12.91
N ASP A 120 -0.07 9.01 14.00
CA ASP A 120 0.86 9.81 14.80
C ASP A 120 2.13 10.15 14.01
N GLN A 121 2.53 9.27 13.09
CA GLN A 121 3.73 9.44 12.27
C GLN A 121 3.58 8.83 10.88
N VAL A 122 4.15 9.51 9.88
CA VAL A 122 4.35 8.96 8.52
C VAL A 122 5.82 8.60 8.36
N ILE A 123 6.11 7.36 7.97
CA ILE A 123 7.47 6.85 7.78
C ILE A 123 7.66 6.56 6.30
N THR A 124 8.56 7.31 5.66
CA THR A 124 8.97 7.06 4.28
C THR A 124 10.12 6.06 4.26
N LEU A 125 9.92 4.99 3.49
CA LEU A 125 10.88 3.91 3.28
C LEU A 125 11.42 3.91 1.88
#